data_AF-A0A1V9XQX3-F1
#
_entry.id   AF-A0A1V9XQX3-F1
#
_cell.length_a   1.000
_cell.length_b   1.000
_cell.length_c   1.000
_cell.angle_alpha   90.00
_cell.angle_beta   90.00
_cell.angle_gamma   90.00
#
_symmetry.space_group_name_H-M   'P 1'
#
loop_
_entity.id
_entity.type
_entity.pdbx_description
1 polymer ?
#
loop_
_entity_poly.entity_id
_entity_poly.type
_entity_poly.pdbx_seq_one_letter_code
_entity_poly.pdbx_strand_id
1 'polypeptide(L)' 'METFPIDQSVERRSMFYMKRDVIPAIYWRLYVKGKWTGPATARRMMRLEI' A
#
# COMPACT_ATOMS: atom_id res chain seq x y z
N MET A 1 3.61 -12.35 -2.40
CA MET A 1 2.65 -12.20 -1.28
C MET A 1 2.04 -10.81 -1.35
N GLU A 2 0.73 -10.71 -1.62
CA GLU A 2 0.02 -9.44 -1.88
C GLU A 2 -0.41 -8.68 -0.62
N THR A 3 -0.46 -7.35 -0.72
CA THR A 3 -0.76 -6.42 0.40
C THR A 3 -2.25 -6.24 0.61
N PHE A 4 -3.02 -6.09 -0.46
CA PHE A 4 -4.47 -5.91 -0.39
C PHE A 4 -5.18 -7.26 -0.45
N PRO A 5 -6.36 -7.41 0.16
CA PRO A 5 -7.16 -8.65 0.12
C PRO A 5 -7.91 -8.79 -1.22
N ILE A 6 -7.24 -8.48 -2.32
CA ILE A 6 -7.75 -8.61 -3.69
C ILE A 6 -6.63 -9.16 -4.57
N ASP A 7 -6.99 -9.83 -5.65
CA ASP A 7 -6.01 -10.28 -6.63
C ASP A 7 -5.35 -9.06 -7.31
N GLN A 8 -4.06 -8.85 -6.99
CA GLN A 8 -3.22 -7.77 -7.53
C GLN A 8 -2.53 -8.16 -8.85
N SER A 9 -2.70 -9.41 -9.33
CA SER A 9 -2.23 -9.83 -10.66
C SER A 9 -3.09 -9.25 -11.79
N VAL A 10 -4.33 -8.87 -11.47
CA VAL A 10 -5.27 -8.22 -12.38
C VAL A 10 -5.02 -6.72 -12.42
N GLU A 11 -5.07 -6.13 -13.61
CA GLU A 11 -5.00 -4.69 -13.78
C GLU A 11 -6.22 -4.00 -13.14
N ARG A 12 -5.95 -3.08 -12.21
CA ARG A 12 -6.98 -2.33 -11.50
C ARG A 12 -6.67 -0.85 -11.51
N ARG A 13 -7.69 -0.04 -11.82
CA ARG A 13 -7.62 1.42 -11.71
C ARG A 13 -7.21 1.88 -10.30
N SER A 14 -7.65 1.18 -9.26
CA SER A 14 -7.25 1.48 -7.88
C SER A 14 -5.73 1.34 -7.66
N MET A 15 -5.11 0.29 -8.23
CA MET A 15 -3.67 0.08 -8.13
C MET A 15 -2.89 1.12 -8.95
N PHE A 16 -3.45 1.55 -10.08
CA PHE A 16 -2.89 2.66 -10.86
C PHE A 16 -2.86 3.96 -10.03
N TYR A 17 -3.98 4.39 -9.45
CA TYR A 17 -4.03 5.61 -8.63
C TYR A 17 -3.20 5.49 -7.36
N MET A 18 -3.14 4.29 -6.75
CA MET A 18 -2.24 4.05 -5.63
C MET A 18 -0.78 4.33 -6.01
N LYS A 19 -0.31 3.77 -7.14
CA LYS A 19 1.07 3.98 -7.59
C LYS A 19 1.33 5.44 -7.99
N ARG A 20 0.39 6.06 -8.71
CA ARG A 20 0.55 7.41 -9.25
C ARG A 20 0.49 8.49 -8.18
N ASP A 21 -0.45 8.38 -7.24
CA ASP A 21 -0.80 9.48 -6.33
C ASP A 21 -0.43 9.17 -4.87
N VAL A 22 -0.70 7.95 -4.40
CA VAL A 22 -0.55 7.59 -2.98
C VAL A 22 0.91 7.30 -2.61
N ILE A 23 1.62 6.53 -3.44
CA ILE A 23 3.03 6.17 -3.16
C ILE A 23 3.94 7.41 -3.10
N PRO A 24 3.88 8.39 -4.02
CA PRO A 24 4.67 9.61 -3.90
C PRO A 24 4.35 10.40 -2.63
N ALA A 25 3.08 10.46 -2.23
CA ALA A 25 2.69 11.12 -0.98
C ALA A 25 3.27 10.40 0.24
N ILE A 26 3.20 9.06 0.29
CA ILE A 26 3.81 8.26 1.36
C ILE A 26 5.32 8.47 1.40
N TYR A 27 5.98 8.50 0.24
CA TYR A 27 7.43 8.69 0.15
C TYR A 27 7.86 9.99 0.83
N TRP A 28 7.31 11.13 0.40
CA TRP A 28 7.71 12.44 0.90
C TRP A 28 7.19 12.75 2.32
N ARG A 29 6.02 12.23 2.68
CA ARG A 29 5.41 12.58 3.97
C ARG A 29 5.84 11.66 5.11
N LEU A 30 6.13 10.38 4.81
CA LEU A 30 6.38 9.36 5.82
C LEU A 30 7.73 8.68 5.66
N TYR A 31 8.08 8.20 4.47
CA TYR A 31 9.28 7.39 4.26
C TYR A 31 10.57 8.18 4.50
N VAL A 32 10.73 9.35 3.87
CA VAL A 32 11.92 10.21 4.06
C VAL A 32 12.08 10.70 5.50
N LYS A 33 11.01 10.61 6.32
CA LYS A 33 11.01 10.98 7.74
C LYS A 33 11.16 9.77 8.68
N GLY A 34 11.41 8.57 8.13
CA GLY A 34 11.55 7.33 8.90
C GLY A 34 10.25 6.82 9.53
N LYS A 35 9.08 7.33 9.12
CA LYS A 35 7.77 6.97 9.70
C LYS A 35 7.03 5.85 8.95
N TRP A 36 7.63 5.31 7.90
CA TRP A 36 7.02 4.24 7.08
C TRP A 36 7.96 3.04 6.97
N THR A 37 7.52 1.90 7.47
CA THR A 37 8.27 0.63 7.47
C THR A 37 7.89 -0.31 6.34
N GLY A 38 7.06 0.17 5.40
CA GLY A 38 6.58 -0.63 4.27
C GLY A 38 5.12 -1.07 4.39
N PRO A 39 4.64 -1.87 3.42
CA PRO A 39 3.23 -2.24 3.30
C PRO A 39 2.77 -3.29 4.33
N ALA A 40 3.65 -3.81 5.18
CA ALA A 40 3.32 -4.82 6.18
C ALA A 40 2.26 -4.32 7.18
N THR A 41 2.37 -3.07 7.63
CA THR A 41 1.40 -2.44 8.53
C THR A 41 0.03 -2.33 7.87
N ALA A 42 -0.01 -1.84 6.62
CA ALA A 42 -1.24 -1.72 5.85
C ALA A 42 -1.89 -3.09 5.61
N ARG A 43 -1.09 -4.11 5.31
CA ARG A 43 -1.55 -5.49 5.16
C ARG A 43 -2.16 -6.03 6.45
N ARG A 44 -1.53 -5.83 7.61
CA ARG A 44 -2.07 -6.26 8.91
C ARG A 44 -3.41 -5.59 9.21
N MET A 45 -3.58 -4.32 8.84
CA MET A 45 -4.84 -3.59 9.01
C MET A 45 -5.94 -4.08 8.07
N MET A 46 -5.61 -4.47 6.83
CA MET A 46 -6.59 -4.91 5.83
C MET A 46 -6.89 -6.40 5.89
N ARG A 47 -6.01 -7.16 6.53
CA ARG A 47 -6.14 -8.60 6.80
C ARG A 47 -6.61 -8.83 8.24
N LEU A 48 -7.51 -7.98 8.76
CA LEU A 48 -8.19 -8.23 10.03
C LEU A 48 -8.60 -9.71 10.05
N GLU A 49 -8.10 -10.41 11.06
CA GLU A 49 -8.08 -11.87 11.18
C GLU A 49 -9.45 -12.49 10.86
N ILE A 50 -9.46 -13.29 9.80
CA ILE A 50 -10.15 -14.59 9.73
C ILE A 50 -9.05 -15.63 9.53
#